data_AF-A0A1F1ED80-F1
#
_entry.id   AF-A0A1F1ED80-F1
#
_cell.length_a   1.000
_cell.length_b   1.000
_cell.length_c   1.000
_cell.angle_alpha   90.00
_cell.angle_beta   90.00
_cell.angle_gamma   90.00
#
_symmetry.space_group_name_H-M   'P 1'
#
loop_
_entity.id
_entity.type
_entity.pdbx_description
1 polymer ?
#
loop_
_entity_poly.entity_id
_entity_poly.type
_entity_poly.pdbx_seq_one_letter_code
_entity_poly.pdbx_strand_id
1 'polypeptide(L)'
;MAATAALALVAAIVVILGWDSLPDPLPKHFNGRGEPDAWMPKTYRNAIGFALLVPLVLTITSAVTIGITQQSTKTTTSSYSQASAVDIERSRAHSAAILPTLSFWFFALTAICTAFALTGIFLSGPRPLIFPCLVVAILVVCVWLVFRLNSINKKLDEQFPDSSTAGKLRYGLFYYDPTDTRAMVPLPSGSSQFNFGQKNSWFILAGLLVPAALLIILLSVAA
;
A
#
# COMPACT_ATOMS: atom_id res chain seq x y z
N MET A 1 0.06 2.10 13.15
CA MET A 1 1.53 2.08 13.35
C MET A 1 1.96 1.09 14.42
N ALA A 2 1.59 1.25 15.69
CA ALA A 2 2.04 0.34 16.77
C ALA A 2 1.69 -1.14 16.49
N ALA A 3 0.46 -1.43 16.06
CA ALA A 3 0.05 -2.78 15.68
C ALA A 3 0.86 -3.35 14.49
N THR A 4 1.16 -2.51 13.48
CA THR A 4 1.98 -2.89 12.33
C THR A 4 3.42 -3.20 12.75
N ALA A 5 4.00 -2.36 13.62
CA ALA A 5 5.34 -2.57 14.16
C ALA A 5 5.42 -3.81 15.07
N ALA A 6 4.36 -4.10 15.82
CA ALA A 6 4.28 -5.29 16.66
C ALA A 6 4.40 -6.60 15.85
N LEU A 7 3.98 -6.60 14.57
CA LEU A 7 4.14 -7.77 13.70
C LEU A 7 5.61 -8.10 13.42
N ALA A 8 6.51 -7.10 13.45
CA ALA A 8 7.94 -7.34 13.34
C ALA A 8 8.46 -8.13 14.55
N LEU A 9 8.05 -7.73 15.76
CA LEU A 9 8.40 -8.45 16.99
C LEU A 9 7.82 -9.86 16.99
N VAL A 10 6.56 -10.02 16.60
CA VAL A 10 5.92 -11.34 16.49
C VAL A 10 6.68 -12.22 15.49
N ALA A 11 7.07 -11.69 14.33
CA ALA A 11 7.82 -12.44 13.32
C ALA A 11 9.18 -12.93 13.87
N ALA A 12 9.91 -12.07 14.59
CA ALA A 12 11.16 -12.47 15.23
C ALA A 12 10.96 -13.54 16.31
N ILE A 13 9.92 -13.41 17.14
CA ILE A 13 9.58 -14.40 18.17
C ILE A 13 9.24 -15.74 17.53
N VAL A 14 8.43 -15.75 16.45
CA VAL A 14 8.08 -16.97 15.72
C VAL A 14 9.33 -17.67 15.18
N VAL A 15 10.28 -16.94 14.61
CA VAL A 15 11.56 -17.48 14.14
C VAL A 15 12.38 -18.09 15.28
N ILE A 16 12.45 -17.41 16.43
CA ILE A 16 13.22 -17.87 17.59
C ILE A 16 12.60 -19.14 18.19
N LEU A 17 11.28 -19.14 18.41
CA LEU A 17 10.56 -20.28 18.98
C LEU A 17 10.53 -21.49 18.03
N GLY A 18 10.53 -21.25 16.72
CA GLY A 18 10.51 -22.28 15.70
C GLY A 18 11.89 -22.67 15.16
N TRP A 19 12.98 -22.19 15.76
CA TRP A 19 14.34 -22.30 15.21
C TRP A 19 14.73 -23.70 14.76
N ASP A 20 14.42 -24.72 15.56
CA ASP A 20 14.80 -26.10 15.28
C ASP A 20 14.06 -26.69 14.06
N SER A 21 12.87 -26.19 13.75
CA SER A 21 12.08 -26.62 12.58
C SER A 21 12.51 -25.96 11.26
N LEU A 22 13.33 -24.91 11.31
CA LEU A 22 13.78 -24.22 10.11
C LEU A 22 14.75 -25.09 9.29
N PRO A 23 14.62 -25.12 7.96
CA PRO A 23 15.55 -25.86 7.09
C PRO A 23 16.95 -25.25 7.13
N ASP A 24 17.96 -26.09 6.88
CA ASP A 24 19.34 -25.66 6.63
C ASP A 24 19.80 -26.24 5.28
N PRO A 25 20.00 -25.42 4.23
CA PRO A 25 19.94 -23.94 4.21
C PRO A 25 18.51 -23.36 4.25
N LEU A 26 18.39 -22.04 4.46
CA LEU A 26 17.13 -21.29 4.43
C LEU A 26 16.77 -20.86 2.99
N PRO A 27 15.52 -21.02 2.55
CA PRO A 27 15.08 -20.48 1.27
C PRO A 27 14.99 -18.95 1.34
N LYS A 28 15.47 -18.25 0.31
CA LYS A 28 15.42 -16.77 0.23
C LYS A 28 14.69 -16.23 -0.99
N HIS A 29 14.48 -17.06 -2.01
CA HIS A 29 13.72 -16.72 -3.22
C HIS A 29 12.91 -17.95 -3.65
N PHE A 30 11.78 -17.69 -4.32
CA PHE A 30 10.87 -18.71 -4.83
C PHE A 30 10.52 -18.35 -6.27
N ASN A 31 10.58 -19.34 -7.17
CA ASN A 31 10.22 -19.16 -8.56
C ASN A 31 8.69 -19.05 -8.73
N GLY A 32 8.23 -18.82 -9.97
CA GLY A 32 6.79 -18.73 -10.28
C GLY A 32 5.97 -20.00 -10.02
N ARG A 33 6.60 -21.15 -9.73
CA ARG A 33 5.95 -22.40 -9.31
C ARG A 33 5.86 -22.54 -7.79
N GLY A 34 6.38 -21.58 -7.04
CA GLY A 34 6.45 -21.63 -5.59
C GLY A 34 7.51 -22.60 -5.07
N GLU A 35 8.53 -22.90 -5.87
CA GLU A 35 9.67 -23.72 -5.48
C GLU A 35 10.85 -22.81 -5.07
N PRO A 36 11.57 -23.13 -3.99
CA PRO A 36 12.79 -22.41 -3.66
C PRO A 36 13.87 -22.62 -4.73
N ASP A 37 14.38 -21.52 -5.29
CA ASP A 37 15.44 -21.50 -6.31
C ASP A 37 16.72 -20.80 -5.81
N ALA A 38 16.66 -20.10 -4.68
CA ALA A 38 17.82 -19.48 -4.04
C ALA A 38 17.82 -19.69 -2.52
N TRP A 39 19.02 -19.83 -1.97
CA TRP A 39 19.24 -20.22 -0.57
C TRP A 39 20.24 -19.30 0.16
N MET A 40 20.20 -19.32 1.49
CA MET A 40 21.14 -18.64 2.39
C MET A 40 21.46 -19.51 3.62
N PRO A 41 22.63 -19.33 4.28
CA PRO A 41 22.99 -20.10 5.48
C PRO A 41 21.98 -19.92 6.62
N LYS A 42 21.66 -21.00 7.35
CA LYS A 42 20.85 -20.93 8.57
C LYS A 42 21.62 -20.25 9.70
N THR A 43 21.39 -18.95 9.87
CA THR A 43 21.90 -18.16 11.00
C THR A 43 20.77 -17.31 11.56
N TYR A 44 20.82 -16.98 12.85
CA TYR A 44 19.82 -16.10 13.47
C TYR A 44 19.72 -14.76 12.71
N ARG A 45 20.87 -14.20 12.29
CA ARG A 45 20.92 -12.98 11.49
C ARG A 45 20.11 -13.11 10.20
N ASN A 46 20.29 -14.19 9.46
CA ASN A 46 19.60 -14.39 8.18
C ASN A 46 18.10 -14.67 8.38
N ALA A 47 17.74 -15.55 9.31
CA ALA A 47 16.34 -15.91 9.57
C ALA A 47 15.53 -14.73 10.12
N ILE A 48 16.06 -14.04 11.14
CA ILE A 48 15.40 -12.87 11.73
C ILE A 48 15.41 -11.72 10.73
N GLY A 49 16.53 -11.46 10.05
CA GLY A 49 16.62 -10.41 9.04
C GLY A 49 15.59 -10.57 7.92
N PHE A 50 15.40 -11.79 7.42
CA PHE A 50 14.37 -12.08 6.42
C PHE A 50 12.95 -11.90 6.98
N ALA A 51 12.68 -12.42 8.18
CA ALA A 51 11.36 -12.30 8.81
C ALA A 51 10.98 -10.86 9.16
N LEU A 52 11.96 -10.00 9.44
CA LEU A 52 11.75 -8.59 9.78
C LEU A 52 11.60 -7.67 8.55
N LEU A 53 12.13 -8.07 7.39
CA LEU A 53 12.22 -7.19 6.22
C LEU A 53 10.85 -6.63 5.82
N VAL A 54 9.89 -7.51 5.60
CA VAL A 54 8.52 -7.15 5.18
C VAL A 54 7.83 -6.24 6.20
N PRO A 55 7.70 -6.61 7.49
CA PRO A 55 7.00 -5.78 8.45
C PRO A 55 7.72 -4.45 8.74
N LEU A 56 9.04 -4.40 8.65
CA LEU A 56 9.79 -3.15 8.81
C LEU A 56 9.51 -2.17 7.65
N VAL A 57 9.64 -2.65 6.40
CA VAL A 57 9.39 -1.82 5.21
C VAL A 57 7.96 -1.28 5.23
N LEU A 58 6.96 -2.13 5.47
CA LEU A 58 5.56 -1.70 5.50
C LEU A 58 5.23 -0.80 6.70
N THR A 59 5.92 -0.95 7.84
CA THR A 59 5.79 -0.02 8.97
C THR A 59 6.32 1.37 8.61
N ILE A 60 7.49 1.45 7.96
CA ILE A 60 8.07 2.72 7.50
C ILE A 60 7.15 3.37 6.46
N THR A 61 6.70 2.62 5.46
CA THR A 61 5.76 3.12 4.45
C THR A 61 4.47 3.61 5.09
N SER A 62 3.90 2.86 6.04
CA SER A 62 2.71 3.27 6.78
C SER A 62 2.92 4.59 7.52
N ALA A 63 4.07 4.73 8.21
CA ALA A 63 4.40 5.96 8.93
C ALA A 63 4.53 7.17 7.99
N VAL A 64 5.19 7.00 6.85
CA VAL A 64 5.33 8.05 5.83
C VAL A 64 3.96 8.42 5.25
N THR A 65 3.14 7.45 4.86
CA THR A 65 1.79 7.73 4.30
C THR A 65 0.88 8.43 5.30
N ILE A 66 0.87 7.99 6.56
CA ILE A 66 0.11 8.65 7.64
C ILE A 66 0.63 10.07 7.87
N GLY A 67 1.95 10.24 7.93
CA GLY A 67 2.59 11.54 8.12
C GLY A 67 2.27 12.53 6.99
N ILE A 68 2.34 12.08 5.72
CA ILE A 68 1.95 12.89 4.55
C ILE A 68 0.47 13.27 4.64
N THR A 69 -0.42 12.32 4.96
CA THR A 69 -1.87 12.58 5.08
C THR A 69 -2.14 13.64 6.16
N GLN A 70 -1.47 13.53 7.31
CA GLN A 70 -1.58 14.52 8.38
C GLN A 70 -0.94 15.87 8.01
N GLN A 71 0.08 15.90 7.17
CA GLN A 71 0.71 17.13 6.72
C GLN A 71 -0.10 17.85 5.63
N SER A 72 -0.78 17.11 4.75
CA SER A 72 -1.68 17.65 3.74
C SER A 72 -2.82 18.47 4.36
N THR A 73 -3.38 18.03 5.50
CA THR A 73 -4.39 18.83 6.22
C THR A 73 -3.84 20.13 6.79
N LYS A 74 -2.62 20.10 7.34
CA LYS A 74 -1.96 21.28 7.93
C LYS A 74 -1.59 22.32 6.88
N THR A 75 -1.27 21.87 5.66
CA THR A 75 -0.85 22.73 4.54
C THR A 75 -2.00 23.15 3.63
N THR A 76 -3.21 22.62 3.87
CA THR A 76 -4.44 23.06 3.17
C THR A 76 -4.67 24.58 3.33
N THR A 77 -4.17 25.19 4.41
CA THR A 77 -4.26 26.63 4.67
C THR A 77 -3.20 27.48 3.97
N SER A 78 -2.08 26.90 3.50
CA SER A 78 -0.92 27.68 3.02
C SER A 78 -0.59 27.51 1.54
N SER A 79 -1.13 26.48 0.86
CA SER A 79 -0.60 26.06 -0.44
C SER A 79 -1.59 26.13 -1.62
N TYR A 80 -2.84 26.55 -1.41
CA TYR A 80 -3.81 26.70 -2.50
C TYR A 80 -4.59 28.01 -2.40
N SER A 81 -4.78 28.66 -3.55
CA SER A 81 -5.54 29.90 -3.70
C SER A 81 -6.84 29.85 -2.92
N GLN A 82 -6.99 30.74 -1.92
CA GLN A 82 -8.22 30.98 -1.16
C GLN A 82 -9.07 29.73 -0.87
N ALA A 83 -8.49 28.70 -0.23
CA ALA A 83 -9.28 27.59 0.28
C ALA A 83 -10.37 28.14 1.22
N SER A 84 -11.63 27.81 0.95
CA SER A 84 -12.74 28.27 1.79
C SER A 84 -12.69 27.58 3.16
N ALA A 85 -13.38 28.15 4.16
CA ALA A 85 -13.52 27.50 5.46
C ALA A 85 -14.12 26.08 5.34
N VAL A 86 -15.03 25.88 4.39
CA VAL A 86 -15.67 24.58 4.11
C VAL A 86 -14.65 23.57 3.56
N ASP A 87 -13.74 24.01 2.68
CA ASP A 87 -12.69 23.13 2.12
C ASP A 87 -11.71 22.66 3.19
N ILE A 88 -11.34 23.56 4.12
CA ILE A 88 -10.46 23.23 5.24
C ILE A 88 -11.12 22.20 6.17
N GLU A 89 -12.39 22.40 6.52
CA GLU A 89 -13.13 21.45 7.36
C GLU A 89 -13.33 20.11 6.66
N ARG A 90 -13.64 20.11 5.35
CA ARG A 90 -13.75 18.87 4.56
C ARG A 90 -12.42 18.11 4.51
N SER A 91 -11.29 18.80 4.31
CA SER A 91 -9.94 18.20 4.32
C SER A 91 -9.60 17.53 5.66
N ARG A 92 -9.94 18.19 6.78
CA ARG A 92 -9.79 17.63 8.13
C ARG A 92 -10.68 16.42 8.36
N ALA A 93 -11.98 16.54 8.04
CA ALA A 93 -12.95 15.45 8.17
C ALA A 93 -12.57 14.25 7.31
N HIS A 94 -12.12 14.48 6.07
CA HIS A 94 -11.63 13.45 5.17
C HIS A 94 -10.43 12.72 5.79
N SER A 95 -9.42 13.45 6.23
CA SER A 95 -8.22 12.85 6.82
C SER A 95 -8.52 12.07 8.10
N ALA A 96 -9.37 12.61 8.98
CA ALA A 96 -9.83 11.91 10.18
C ALA A 96 -10.57 10.60 9.84
N ALA A 97 -11.37 10.58 8.77
CA ALA A 97 -12.11 9.40 8.34
C ALA A 97 -11.23 8.34 7.65
N ILE A 98 -10.23 8.73 6.84
CA ILE A 98 -9.39 7.78 6.12
C ILE A 98 -8.25 7.21 6.96
N LEU A 99 -7.73 7.93 7.97
CA LEU A 99 -6.58 7.50 8.76
C LEU A 99 -6.76 6.14 9.47
N PRO A 100 -7.90 5.85 10.13
CA PRO A 100 -8.15 4.52 10.70
C PRO A 100 -8.23 3.43 9.63
N THR A 101 -8.85 3.75 8.49
CA THR A 101 -8.99 2.83 7.34
C THR A 101 -7.63 2.48 6.74
N LEU A 102 -6.77 3.48 6.51
CA LEU A 102 -5.40 3.30 6.04
C LEU A 102 -4.56 2.53 7.07
N SER A 103 -4.68 2.85 8.35
CA SER A 103 -3.95 2.15 9.42
C SER A 103 -4.30 0.66 9.46
N PHE A 104 -5.59 0.33 9.33
CA PHE A 104 -6.03 -1.06 9.26
C PHE A 104 -5.54 -1.75 7.98
N TRP A 105 -5.62 -1.07 6.83
CA TRP A 105 -5.14 -1.60 5.56
C TRP A 105 -3.65 -1.96 5.62
N PHE A 106 -2.81 -1.05 6.12
CA PHE A 106 -1.38 -1.33 6.32
C PHE A 106 -1.14 -2.48 7.30
N PHE A 107 -1.89 -2.54 8.41
CA PHE A 107 -1.79 -3.66 9.34
C PHE A 107 -2.14 -5.00 8.67
N ALA A 108 -3.26 -5.07 7.94
CA ALA A 108 -3.70 -6.26 7.24
C ALA A 108 -2.70 -6.69 6.16
N LEU A 109 -2.22 -5.75 5.35
CA LEU A 109 -1.20 -6.02 4.33
C LEU A 109 0.09 -6.56 4.95
N THR A 110 0.56 -5.94 6.04
CA THR A 110 1.74 -6.43 6.77
C THR A 110 1.52 -7.80 7.36
N ALA A 111 0.37 -8.07 7.96
CA ALA A 111 0.05 -9.37 8.54
C ALA A 111 0.05 -10.47 7.46
N ILE A 112 -0.60 -10.21 6.32
CA ILE A 112 -0.64 -11.13 5.18
C ILE A 112 0.78 -11.38 4.67
N CYS A 113 1.50 -10.35 4.25
CA CYS A 113 2.83 -10.53 3.66
C CYS A 113 3.82 -11.17 4.64
N THR A 114 3.75 -10.84 5.94
CA THR A 114 4.60 -11.45 6.97
C THR A 114 4.25 -12.92 7.19
N ALA A 115 2.96 -13.27 7.26
CA ALA A 115 2.53 -14.66 7.41
C ALA A 115 2.98 -15.52 6.22
N PHE A 116 2.86 -15.00 4.99
CA PHE A 116 3.33 -15.68 3.79
C PHE A 116 4.86 -15.79 3.74
N ALA A 117 5.59 -14.75 4.15
CA ALA A 117 7.05 -14.80 4.26
C ALA A 117 7.49 -15.89 5.26
N LEU A 118 6.89 -15.94 6.46
CA LEU A 118 7.17 -16.97 7.46
C LEU A 118 6.82 -18.37 6.94
N THR A 119 5.68 -18.52 6.27
CA THR A 119 5.28 -19.78 5.62
C THR A 119 6.31 -20.24 4.57
N GLY A 120 6.96 -19.30 3.87
CA GLY A 120 8.05 -19.64 2.95
C GLY A 120 9.27 -20.24 3.67
N ILE A 121 9.69 -19.65 4.80
CA ILE A 121 10.90 -20.10 5.51
C ILE A 121 10.67 -21.43 6.25
N PHE A 122 9.52 -21.59 6.92
CA PHE A 122 9.26 -22.74 7.80
C PHE A 122 8.98 -24.06 7.08
N LEU A 123 8.72 -23.97 5.79
CA LEU A 123 7.92 -24.95 5.13
C LEU A 123 8.54 -25.09 3.73
N SER A 124 9.53 -25.99 3.62
CA SER A 124 10.27 -26.28 2.38
C SER A 124 9.52 -27.26 1.47
N GLY A 125 9.36 -26.92 0.18
CA GLY A 125 8.74 -27.79 -0.83
C GLY A 125 7.87 -27.03 -1.85
N PRO A 126 7.52 -27.66 -2.99
CA PRO A 126 6.71 -27.04 -4.04
C PRO A 126 5.31 -26.73 -3.53
N ARG A 127 4.94 -25.44 -3.52
CA ARG A 127 3.59 -25.00 -3.16
C ARG A 127 3.01 -24.04 -4.20
N PRO A 128 2.45 -24.57 -5.28
CA PRO A 128 1.97 -23.75 -6.39
C PRO A 128 0.80 -22.83 -6.00
N LEU A 129 0.12 -23.09 -4.87
CA LEU A 129 -1.01 -22.27 -4.40
C LEU A 129 -0.61 -21.13 -3.46
N ILE A 130 0.59 -21.16 -2.84
CA ILE A 130 0.99 -20.11 -1.88
C ILE A 130 1.06 -18.74 -2.56
N PHE A 131 1.73 -18.65 -3.70
CA PHE A 131 1.87 -17.38 -4.42
C PHE A 131 0.51 -16.85 -4.94
N PRO A 132 -0.34 -17.65 -5.62
CA PRO A 132 -1.70 -17.21 -5.97
C PRO A 132 -2.54 -16.79 -4.76
N CYS A 133 -2.49 -17.51 -3.64
CA CYS A 133 -3.21 -17.14 -2.42
C CYS A 133 -2.72 -15.81 -1.84
N LEU A 134 -1.41 -15.55 -1.86
CA LEU A 134 -0.85 -14.25 -1.47
C LEU A 134 -1.40 -13.13 -2.34
N VAL A 135 -1.35 -13.32 -3.67
CA VAL A 135 -1.85 -12.33 -4.64
C VAL A 135 -3.34 -12.07 -4.41
N VAL A 136 -4.16 -13.11 -4.26
CA VAL A 136 -5.59 -12.98 -3.97
C VAL A 136 -5.83 -12.27 -2.64
N ALA A 137 -5.10 -12.61 -1.58
CA ALA A 137 -5.24 -11.97 -0.28
C ALA A 137 -4.91 -10.46 -0.33
N ILE A 138 -3.83 -10.09 -1.02
CA ILE A 138 -3.46 -8.69 -1.27
C ILE A 138 -4.57 -7.99 -2.07
N LEU A 139 -5.04 -8.59 -3.16
CA LEU A 139 -6.10 -8.03 -4.00
C LEU A 139 -7.38 -7.79 -3.20
N VAL A 140 -7.81 -8.74 -2.37
CA VAL A 140 -8.99 -8.60 -1.51
C VAL A 140 -8.86 -7.39 -0.58
N VAL A 141 -7.70 -7.22 0.07
CA VAL A 141 -7.47 -6.10 1.00
C VAL A 141 -7.37 -4.76 0.25
N CYS A 142 -6.81 -4.73 -0.96
CA CYS A 142 -6.81 -3.55 -1.83
C CYS A 142 -8.22 -3.18 -2.32
N VAL A 143 -9.00 -4.16 -2.78
CA VAL A 143 -10.40 -3.95 -3.21
C VAL A 143 -11.23 -3.43 -2.04
N TRP A 144 -11.08 -4.04 -0.86
CA TRP A 144 -11.71 -3.55 0.37
C TRP A 144 -11.37 -2.08 0.64
N LEU A 145 -10.09 -1.70 0.54
CA LEU A 145 -9.66 -0.31 0.74
C LEU A 145 -10.38 0.64 -0.23
N VAL A 146 -10.41 0.29 -1.52
CA VAL A 146 -11.06 1.09 -2.56
C VAL A 146 -12.54 1.32 -2.25
N PHE A 147 -13.29 0.27 -1.90
CA PHE A 147 -14.71 0.40 -1.53
C PHE A 147 -14.90 1.24 -0.26
N ARG A 148 -14.02 1.09 0.73
CA ARG A 148 -14.09 1.86 1.97
C ARG A 148 -13.80 3.35 1.75
N LEU A 149 -12.78 3.69 0.95
CA LEU A 149 -12.47 5.07 0.60
C LEU A 149 -13.61 5.70 -0.21
N ASN A 150 -14.18 4.97 -1.18
CA ASN A 150 -15.34 5.46 -1.93
C ASN A 150 -16.54 5.74 -1.01
N SER A 151 -16.83 4.84 -0.07
CA SER A 151 -17.90 5.06 0.90
C SER A 151 -17.64 6.26 1.83
N ILE A 152 -16.39 6.52 2.21
CA ILE A 152 -16.02 7.69 3.00
C ILE A 152 -16.23 8.96 2.18
N ASN A 153 -15.73 9.00 0.94
CA ASN A 153 -15.89 10.14 0.05
C ASN A 153 -17.36 10.48 -0.19
N LYS A 154 -18.20 9.48 -0.49
CA LYS A 154 -19.63 9.71 -0.68
C LYS A 154 -20.30 10.38 0.54
N LYS A 155 -19.98 9.93 1.75
CA LYS A 155 -20.51 10.52 2.99
C LYS A 155 -20.02 11.95 3.21
N LEU A 156 -18.78 12.23 2.83
CA LEU A 156 -18.22 13.57 2.94
C LEU A 156 -18.80 14.51 1.88
N ASP A 157 -19.11 14.03 0.68
CA ASP A 157 -19.78 14.80 -0.37
C ASP A 157 -21.20 15.19 0.03
N GLU A 158 -21.90 14.32 0.77
CA GLU A 158 -23.22 14.63 1.35
C GLU A 158 -23.15 15.72 2.44
N GLN A 159 -22.08 15.74 3.25
CA GLN A 159 -21.90 16.69 4.36
C GLN A 159 -21.26 18.01 3.93
N PHE A 160 -20.35 17.95 2.96
CA PHE A 160 -19.56 19.05 2.44
C PHE A 160 -19.64 19.03 0.91
N PRO A 161 -20.74 19.53 0.32
CA PRO A 161 -20.93 19.51 -1.13
C PRO A 161 -19.82 20.32 -1.81
N ASP A 162 -19.07 19.66 -2.69
CA ASP A 162 -17.97 20.27 -3.42
C ASP A 162 -18.38 20.56 -4.87
N SER A 163 -18.56 21.83 -5.18
CA SER A 163 -18.90 22.29 -6.52
C SER A 163 -17.76 22.08 -7.53
N SER A 164 -16.52 21.96 -7.08
CA SER A 164 -15.34 21.86 -7.94
C SER A 164 -15.09 20.46 -8.52
N THR A 165 -15.59 19.41 -7.84
CA THR A 165 -15.45 18.01 -8.25
C THR A 165 -16.76 17.33 -8.64
N ALA A 166 -17.90 18.01 -8.43
CA ALA A 166 -19.22 17.54 -8.82
C ALA A 166 -19.26 17.10 -10.30
N GLY A 167 -19.62 15.83 -10.53
CA GLY A 167 -19.71 15.24 -11.88
C GLY A 167 -18.36 14.94 -12.55
N LYS A 168 -17.23 15.26 -11.92
CA LYS A 168 -15.87 15.04 -12.48
C LYS A 168 -15.20 13.76 -11.97
N LEU A 169 -15.76 13.10 -10.96
CA LEU A 169 -15.23 11.84 -10.41
C LEU A 169 -15.89 10.63 -11.08
N ARG A 170 -15.13 9.88 -11.88
CA ARG A 170 -15.56 8.57 -12.38
C ARG A 170 -15.50 7.53 -11.27
N TYR A 171 -16.57 6.75 -11.13
CA TYR A 171 -16.75 5.74 -10.08
C TYR A 171 -16.60 6.27 -8.64
N GLY A 172 -16.75 7.59 -8.44
CA GLY A 172 -16.58 8.26 -7.15
C GLY A 172 -15.12 8.38 -6.66
N LEU A 173 -14.14 8.04 -7.50
CA LEU A 173 -12.74 7.89 -7.08
C LEU A 173 -11.73 8.59 -7.98
N PHE A 174 -11.94 8.52 -9.29
CA PHE A 174 -10.93 8.94 -10.27
C PHE A 174 -11.35 10.23 -10.95
N TYR A 175 -10.58 11.30 -10.75
CA TYR A 175 -10.82 12.57 -11.42
C TYR A 175 -10.66 12.43 -12.93
N TYR A 176 -11.68 12.88 -13.66
CA TYR A 176 -11.77 12.82 -15.11
C TYR A 176 -12.45 14.08 -15.64
N ASP A 177 -11.65 15.01 -16.16
CA ASP A 177 -12.14 16.20 -16.84
C ASP A 177 -11.29 16.46 -18.11
N PRO A 178 -11.79 16.13 -19.31
CA PRO A 178 -11.08 16.41 -20.56
C PRO A 178 -10.85 17.90 -20.82
N THR A 179 -11.61 18.78 -20.17
CA THR A 179 -11.52 20.24 -20.37
C THR A 179 -10.43 20.88 -19.50
N ASP A 180 -10.10 20.26 -18.37
CA ASP A 180 -8.98 20.67 -17.52
C ASP A 180 -7.68 20.09 -18.07
N THR A 181 -6.80 20.95 -18.60
CA THR A 181 -5.54 20.55 -19.26
C THR A 181 -4.46 20.08 -18.27
N ARG A 182 -4.66 20.22 -16.97
CA ARG A 182 -3.69 19.82 -15.94
C ARG A 182 -3.64 18.30 -15.82
N ALA A 183 -2.43 17.75 -15.81
CA ALA A 183 -2.22 16.32 -15.62
C ALA A 183 -2.47 15.85 -14.17
N MET A 184 -2.22 16.72 -13.20
CA MET A 184 -2.56 16.52 -11.79
C MET A 184 -3.37 17.72 -11.30
N VAL A 185 -4.52 17.43 -10.68
CA VAL A 185 -5.45 18.42 -10.19
C VAL A 185 -5.47 18.36 -8.66
N PRO A 186 -5.19 19.48 -7.97
CA PRO A 186 -5.38 19.58 -6.53
C PRO A 186 -6.88 19.59 -6.22
N LEU A 187 -7.29 18.74 -5.28
CA LEU A 187 -8.65 18.65 -4.80
C LEU A 187 -8.83 19.45 -3.51
N PRO A 188 -10.04 19.91 -3.19
CA PRO A 188 -10.34 20.56 -1.92
C PRO A 188 -10.06 19.68 -0.68
N SER A 189 -9.99 18.36 -0.85
CA SER A 189 -9.54 17.42 0.18
C SER A 189 -8.05 17.58 0.58
N GLY A 190 -7.31 18.51 -0.04
CA GLY A 190 -5.89 18.75 0.21
C GLY A 190 -4.96 17.76 -0.49
N SER A 191 -5.51 16.86 -1.31
CA SER A 191 -4.76 15.87 -2.10
C SER A 191 -4.77 16.22 -3.58
N SER A 192 -3.69 15.90 -4.30
CA SER A 192 -3.65 15.99 -5.76
C SER A 192 -3.97 14.63 -6.38
N GLN A 193 -4.83 14.61 -7.39
CA GLN A 193 -5.15 13.41 -8.17
C GLN A 193 -4.73 13.56 -9.63
N PHE A 194 -4.43 12.44 -10.28
CA PHE A 194 -4.24 12.42 -11.73
C PHE A 194 -5.57 12.71 -12.44
N ASN A 195 -5.53 13.56 -13.45
CA ASN A 195 -6.66 13.76 -14.36
C ASN A 195 -6.63 12.69 -15.46
N PHE A 196 -7.43 11.64 -15.30
CA PHE A 196 -7.48 10.53 -16.27
C PHE A 196 -8.09 10.91 -17.63
N GLY A 197 -8.63 12.13 -17.77
CA GLY A 197 -9.02 12.73 -19.04
C GLY A 197 -7.82 13.17 -19.90
N GLN A 198 -6.63 13.32 -19.31
CA GLN A 198 -5.44 13.83 -19.99
C GLN A 198 -4.41 12.73 -20.29
N LYS A 199 -3.87 12.76 -21.52
CA LYS A 199 -2.83 11.81 -21.96
C LYS A 199 -1.55 11.91 -21.11
N ASN A 200 -1.18 13.13 -20.69
CA ASN A 200 0.01 13.37 -19.89
C ASN A 200 -0.04 12.64 -18.53
N SER A 201 -1.23 12.52 -17.92
CA SER A 201 -1.41 11.77 -16.68
C SER A 201 -1.08 10.29 -16.84
N TRP A 202 -1.48 9.70 -17.98
CA TRP A 202 -1.14 8.32 -18.32
C TRP A 202 0.36 8.12 -18.57
N PHE A 203 1.04 9.08 -19.20
CA PHE A 203 2.50 9.02 -19.37
C PHE A 203 3.25 9.11 -18.04
N ILE A 204 2.81 9.98 -17.12
CA ILE A 204 3.40 10.05 -15.76
C ILE A 204 3.17 8.74 -15.01
N LEU A 205 1.94 8.21 -15.05
CA LEU A 205 1.60 6.95 -14.40
C LEU A 205 2.40 5.78 -14.99
N ALA A 206 2.54 5.70 -16.32
CA ALA A 206 3.35 4.70 -16.98
C ALA A 206 4.83 4.84 -16.62
N GLY A 207 5.37 6.07 -16.62
CA GLY A 207 6.74 6.34 -16.20
C GLY A 207 7.04 5.93 -14.76
N LEU A 208 6.03 5.94 -13.89
CA LEU A 208 6.16 5.46 -12.50
C LEU A 208 6.06 3.93 -12.39
N LEU A 209 5.10 3.30 -13.08
CA LEU A 209 4.78 1.89 -12.89
C LEU A 209 5.60 0.94 -13.78
N VAL A 210 5.89 1.33 -15.02
CA VAL A 210 6.58 0.47 -16.00
C VAL A 210 8.00 0.11 -15.55
N PRO A 211 8.85 1.02 -15.06
CA PRO A 211 10.20 0.64 -14.62
C PRO A 211 10.19 -0.38 -13.49
N ALA A 212 9.27 -0.23 -12.52
CA ALA A 212 9.12 -1.19 -11.43
C ALA A 212 8.64 -2.56 -11.94
N ALA A 213 7.64 -2.57 -12.83
CA ALA A 213 7.15 -3.80 -13.45
C ALA A 213 8.25 -4.52 -14.26
N LEU A 214 9.03 -3.78 -15.06
CA LEU A 214 10.15 -4.33 -15.82
C LEU A 214 11.22 -4.90 -14.90
N LEU A 215 11.55 -4.21 -13.79
CA LEU A 215 12.51 -4.71 -12.82
C LEU A 215 12.04 -6.02 -12.16
N ILE A 216 10.76 -6.12 -11.79
CA ILE A 216 10.18 -7.36 -11.26
C ILE A 216 10.27 -8.50 -12.28
N ILE A 217 9.91 -8.24 -13.54
CA ILE A 217 9.99 -9.24 -14.62
C ILE A 217 11.44 -9.68 -14.83
N LEU A 218 12.39 -8.74 -14.93
CA LEU A 218 13.80 -9.04 -15.11
C LEU A 218 14.34 -9.92 -13.97
N LEU A 219 14.01 -9.58 -12.72
CA LEU A 219 14.44 -10.37 -11.56
C LEU A 219 13.77 -11.75 -11.50
N SER A 220 12.54 -11.87 -12.01
CA SER A 220 11.79 -13.13 -12.02
C SER A 220 12.17 -14.06 -13.18
N VAL A 221 12.74 -13.53 -14.26
CA VAL A 221 13.21 -14.29 -15.43
C VAL A 221 14.69 -14.64 -15.32
N ALA A 222 15.47 -13.87 -14.56
CA ALA A 222 16.90 -14.11 -14.35
C ALA A 222 17.22 -15.08 -13.18
N ALA A 223 16.21 -15.46 -12.38
CA ALA A 223 16.30 -16.43 -11.30
C ALA A 223 15.84 -17.82 -11.77
#